data_AF-A0A367M5B2-F1
#
_entry.id   AF-A0A367M5B2-F1
#
_cell.length_a   1.000
_cell.length_b   1.000
_cell.length_c   1.000
_cell.angle_alpha   90.00
_cell.angle_beta   90.00
_cell.angle_gamma   90.00
#
_symmetry.space_group_name_H-M   'P 1'
#
loop_
_entity.id
_entity.type
_entity.pdbx_description
1 polymer ?
#
loop_
_entity_poly.entity_id
_entity_poly.type
_entity_poly.pdbx_seq_one_letter_code
_entity_poly.pdbx_strand_id
1 'polypeptide(L)'
;MNGVSRLLSLALLGAALHWAPAQAEEQPRLFELLGQPGYKATWHAMFKGESDVPKWVSDASGPSSPSTSLSLEGQPYVLANSCKPHDCGNNRLLVAFRGDKSAAYGLQAVSYTHL
;
A
#
# COMPACT_ATOMS: atom_id res chain seq x y z
N MET A 1 -35.94 -60.47 -17.18
CA MET A 1 -36.10 -59.37 -16.20
C MET A 1 -34.73 -58.81 -15.94
N ASN A 2 -34.48 -57.61 -16.45
CA ASN A 2 -33.20 -56.90 -16.36
C ASN A 2 -33.04 -56.34 -14.94
N GLY A 3 -31.88 -56.51 -14.30
CA GLY A 3 -31.65 -55.97 -12.97
C GLY A 3 -30.17 -55.80 -12.65
N VAL A 4 -29.73 -54.54 -12.66
CA VAL A 4 -28.79 -53.89 -11.71
C VAL A 4 -27.58 -54.75 -11.29
N SER A 5 -26.34 -54.41 -11.66
CA SER A 5 -25.59 -53.48 -10.81
C SER A 5 -24.39 -52.87 -11.52
N ARG A 6 -24.32 -51.54 -11.44
CA ARG A 6 -23.27 -50.68 -11.93
C ARG A 6 -22.21 -50.51 -10.83
N LEU A 7 -20.94 -50.46 -11.27
CA LEU A 7 -19.79 -49.80 -10.64
C LEU A 7 -18.99 -50.58 -9.59
N LEU A 8 -17.74 -50.88 -9.95
CA LEU A 8 -16.62 -50.70 -9.03
C LEU A 8 -15.59 -49.77 -9.70
N SER A 9 -15.72 -48.50 -9.37
CA SER A 9 -14.72 -47.46 -9.61
C SER A 9 -13.56 -47.64 -8.64
N LEU A 10 -12.35 -47.92 -9.13
CA LEU A 10 -11.12 -47.65 -8.38
C LEU A 10 -10.36 -46.52 -9.11
N ALA A 11 -10.77 -45.29 -8.83
CA ALA A 11 -10.02 -44.10 -9.20
C ALA A 11 -9.03 -43.79 -8.06
N LEU A 12 -7.81 -44.32 -8.15
CA LEU A 12 -6.68 -43.83 -7.37
C LEU A 12 -6.16 -42.54 -8.03
N LEU A 13 -6.83 -41.41 -7.77
CA LEU A 13 -6.24 -40.10 -8.04
C LEU A 13 -5.45 -39.67 -6.80
N GLY A 14 -4.13 -39.79 -6.90
CA GLY A 14 -3.20 -39.28 -5.91
C GLY A 14 -3.37 -37.79 -5.69
N ALA A 15 -3.47 -37.39 -4.43
CA ALA A 15 -3.46 -36.00 -4.01
C ALA A 15 -2.07 -35.40 -4.29
N ALA A 16 -1.94 -34.68 -5.41
CA ALA A 16 -0.84 -33.76 -5.60
C ALA A 16 -1.05 -32.58 -4.64
N LEU A 17 -0.21 -32.48 -3.61
CA LEU A 17 -0.09 -31.28 -2.78
C LEU A 17 0.38 -30.14 -3.68
N HIS A 18 -0.55 -29.29 -4.11
CA HIS A 18 -0.24 -28.08 -4.86
C HIS A 18 0.41 -27.06 -3.92
N TRP A 19 1.75 -27.02 -3.92
CA TRP A 19 2.48 -25.88 -3.37
C TRP A 19 2.27 -24.69 -4.31
N ALA A 20 1.27 -23.86 -4.03
CA ALA A 20 1.14 -22.58 -4.69
C ALA A 20 2.19 -21.62 -4.10
N PRO A 21 2.98 -20.91 -4.92
CA PRO A 21 3.82 -19.85 -4.41
C PRO A 21 2.92 -18.78 -3.79
N ALA A 22 3.20 -18.38 -2.54
CA ALA A 22 2.55 -17.23 -1.94
C ALA A 22 2.94 -15.98 -2.74
N GLN A 23 2.02 -15.46 -3.55
CA GLN A 23 2.18 -14.15 -4.18
C GLN A 23 2.05 -13.10 -3.08
N ALA A 24 3.14 -12.38 -2.79
CA ALA A 24 3.06 -11.22 -1.91
C ALA A 24 2.12 -10.20 -2.56
N GLU A 25 1.01 -9.86 -1.90
CA GLU A 25 0.08 -8.85 -2.39
C GLU A 25 0.76 -7.47 -2.35
N GLU A 26 0.97 -6.89 -3.53
CA GLU A 26 1.55 -5.56 -3.67
C GLU A 26 0.62 -4.54 -3.01
N GLN A 27 1.11 -3.86 -1.97
CA GLN A 27 0.31 -2.89 -1.22
C GLN A 27 0.04 -1.64 -2.06
N PRO A 28 -1.14 -0.99 -1.91
CA PRO A 28 -1.47 0.21 -2.66
C PRO A 28 -0.43 1.32 -2.49
N ARG A 29 -0.19 2.08 -3.56
CA ARG A 29 0.69 3.26 -3.61
C ARG A 29 0.02 4.45 -2.91
N LEU A 30 0.77 5.51 -2.61
CA LEU A 30 0.22 6.66 -1.87
C LEU A 30 -1.00 7.27 -2.56
N PHE A 31 -0.93 7.51 -3.87
CA PHE A 31 -2.05 8.08 -4.63
C PHE A 31 -3.29 7.17 -4.64
N GLU A 32 -3.12 5.85 -4.53
CA GLU A 32 -4.23 4.88 -4.44
C GLU A 32 -4.83 4.87 -3.04
N LEU A 33 -3.99 4.93 -1.99
CA LEU A 33 -4.43 5.08 -0.61
C LEU A 33 -5.29 6.34 -0.45
N LEU A 34 -4.85 7.47 -1.00
CA LEU A 34 -5.58 8.75 -0.93
C LEU A 34 -6.88 8.77 -1.75
N GLY A 35 -7.11 7.77 -2.60
CA GLY A 35 -8.42 7.52 -3.21
C GLY A 35 -9.46 6.97 -2.22
N GLN A 36 -9.02 6.40 -1.09
CA GLN A 36 -9.89 5.80 -0.08
C GLN A 36 -10.32 6.86 0.96
N PRO A 37 -11.61 6.96 1.34
CA PRO A 37 -12.12 8.03 2.19
C PRO A 37 -11.38 8.19 3.53
N GLY A 38 -11.03 7.08 4.18
CA GLY A 38 -10.32 7.11 5.47
C GLY A 38 -8.96 7.77 5.37
N TYR A 39 -8.08 7.27 4.49
CA TYR A 39 -6.75 7.84 4.28
C TYR A 39 -6.83 9.28 3.77
N LYS A 40 -7.78 9.58 2.88
CA LYS A 40 -7.99 10.94 2.37
C LYS A 40 -8.32 11.92 3.50
N ALA A 41 -9.20 11.56 4.44
CA ALA A 41 -9.56 12.42 5.55
C ALA A 41 -8.35 12.68 6.47
N THR A 42 -7.63 11.61 6.83
CA THR A 42 -6.42 11.68 7.67
C THR A 42 -5.32 12.53 7.02
N TRP A 43 -5.13 12.38 5.71
CA TRP A 43 -4.17 13.14 4.93
C TRP A 43 -4.46 14.64 4.97
N HIS A 44 -5.71 15.05 4.71
CA HIS A 44 -6.08 16.47 4.80
C HIS A 44 -5.95 17.01 6.22
N ALA A 45 -6.29 16.21 7.24
CA ALA A 45 -6.16 16.62 8.64
C ALA A 45 -4.71 16.90 9.05
N MET A 46 -3.74 16.17 8.48
CA MET A 46 -2.31 16.35 8.75
C MET A 46 -1.80 17.77 8.42
N PHE A 47 -2.41 18.46 7.45
CA PHE A 47 -2.00 19.81 7.05
C PHE A 47 -2.74 20.94 7.79
N LYS A 48 -3.62 20.61 8.73
CA LYS A 48 -4.41 21.63 9.42
C LYS A 48 -3.50 22.52 10.26
N GLY A 49 -3.39 23.79 9.87
CA GLY A 49 -2.56 24.78 10.56
C GLY A 49 -1.17 24.96 9.94
N GLU A 50 -0.82 24.17 8.93
CA GLU A 50 0.41 24.35 8.16
C GLU A 50 0.23 25.49 7.14
N SER A 51 1.28 26.29 6.95
CA SER A 51 1.38 27.28 5.86
C SER A 51 2.39 26.80 4.80
N ASP A 52 2.27 27.34 3.59
CA ASP A 52 3.26 27.17 2.52
C ASP A 52 3.56 25.72 2.10
N VAL A 53 2.62 24.81 2.35
CA VAL A 53 2.71 23.41 1.88
C VAL A 53 2.73 23.40 0.34
N PRO A 54 3.78 22.87 -0.30
CA PRO A 54 3.84 22.82 -1.75
C PRO A 54 2.68 21.98 -2.32
N LYS A 55 2.07 22.46 -3.40
CA LYS A 55 0.92 21.78 -4.02
C LYS A 55 1.19 20.31 -4.37
N TRP A 56 2.40 20.01 -4.86
CA TRP A 56 2.77 18.62 -5.19
C TRP A 56 2.81 17.72 -3.96
N VAL A 57 3.11 18.27 -2.78
CA VAL A 57 3.04 17.56 -1.50
C VAL A 57 1.59 17.33 -1.15
N SER A 58 0.77 18.39 -1.02
CA SER A 58 -0.62 18.24 -0.60
C SER A 58 -1.45 17.35 -1.53
N ASP A 59 -1.19 17.39 -2.84
CA ASP A 59 -1.86 16.53 -3.82
C ASP A 59 -1.37 15.08 -3.76
N ALA A 60 -0.08 14.86 -3.44
CA ALA A 60 0.57 13.55 -3.32
C ALA A 60 0.25 12.54 -4.46
N SER A 61 0.10 13.06 -5.68
CA SER A 61 -0.29 12.30 -6.88
C SER A 61 0.89 11.91 -7.78
N GLY A 62 2.12 12.20 -7.34
CA GLY A 62 3.34 11.90 -8.09
C GLY A 62 3.74 10.42 -8.06
N PRO A 63 4.84 10.06 -8.76
CA PRO A 63 5.38 8.70 -8.74
C PRO A 63 5.58 8.18 -7.32
N SER A 64 5.18 6.93 -7.08
CA SER A 64 5.20 6.26 -5.77
C SER A 64 5.58 4.81 -5.98
N SER A 65 6.39 4.23 -5.11
CA SER A 65 6.51 2.76 -5.01
C SER A 65 5.30 2.19 -4.25
N PRO A 66 5.11 0.86 -4.24
CA PRO A 66 4.15 0.22 -3.34
C PRO A 66 4.42 0.59 -1.89
N SER A 67 3.35 0.72 -1.10
CA SER A 67 3.47 0.99 0.33
C SER A 67 3.96 -0.25 1.09
N THR A 68 4.19 -0.11 2.39
CA THR A 68 4.57 -1.22 3.27
C THR A 68 3.80 -1.12 4.57
N SER A 69 3.19 -2.22 4.98
CA SER A 69 2.56 -2.33 6.30
C SER A 69 3.57 -2.89 7.30
N LEU A 70 3.70 -2.27 8.47
CA LEU A 70 4.60 -2.72 9.53
C LEU A 70 4.00 -2.50 10.92
N SER A 71 4.64 -3.07 11.93
CA SER A 71 4.35 -2.80 13.34
C SER A 71 5.56 -2.12 13.98
N LEU A 72 5.33 -0.99 14.65
CA LEU A 72 6.32 -0.29 15.46
C LEU A 72 5.84 -0.31 16.90
N GLU A 73 6.57 -0.99 17.78
CA GLU A 73 6.20 -1.18 19.20
C GLU A 73 4.76 -1.71 19.38
N GLY A 74 4.34 -2.64 18.51
CA GLY A 74 3.01 -3.23 18.55
C GLY A 74 1.91 -2.37 17.89
N GLN A 75 2.23 -1.16 17.43
CA GLN A 75 1.28 -0.29 16.74
C GLN A 75 1.38 -0.47 15.22
N PRO A 76 0.26 -0.73 14.52
CA PRO A 76 0.28 -0.92 13.08
C PRO A 76 0.44 0.40 12.33
N TYR A 77 1.23 0.40 11.27
CA TYR A 77 1.43 1.52 10.36
C TYR A 77 1.41 1.09 8.91
N VAL A 78 1.02 2.00 8.03
CA VAL A 78 1.23 1.92 6.59
C VAL A 78 2.21 3.02 6.18
N LEU A 79 3.39 2.62 5.73
CA LEU A 79 4.41 3.51 5.18
C LEU A 79 4.21 3.63 3.67
N ALA A 80 4.07 4.87 3.19
CA ALA A 80 3.89 5.20 1.80
C ALA A 80 4.88 6.29 1.38
N ASN A 81 5.05 6.49 0.07
CA ASN A 81 5.93 7.53 -0.46
C ASN A 81 5.32 8.18 -1.70
N SER A 82 5.86 9.33 -2.06
CA SER A 82 5.72 9.90 -3.39
C SER A 82 6.95 10.77 -3.67
N CYS A 83 7.07 11.28 -4.88
CA CYS A 83 8.05 12.29 -5.22
C CYS A 83 7.48 13.30 -6.19
N LYS A 84 8.12 14.46 -6.29
CA LYS A 84 7.70 15.51 -7.21
C LYS A 84 7.86 15.03 -8.66
N PRO A 85 6.81 15.08 -9.49
CA PRO A 85 6.92 14.74 -10.91
C PRO A 85 8.07 15.49 -11.59
N HIS A 86 8.85 14.78 -12.40
CA HIS A 86 10.01 15.30 -13.13
C HIS A 86 11.20 15.79 -12.26
N ASP A 87 11.14 15.64 -10.93
CA ASP A 87 12.17 16.13 -10.00
C ASP A 87 12.30 15.19 -8.78
N CYS A 88 12.16 13.90 -9.04
CA CYS A 88 11.95 12.87 -8.03
C CYS A 88 13.15 12.68 -7.08
N GLY A 89 14.38 12.78 -7.63
CA GLY A 89 15.61 12.59 -6.84
C GLY A 89 15.84 13.68 -5.79
N ASN A 90 15.38 14.90 -6.08
CA ASN A 90 15.57 16.05 -5.20
C ASN A 90 14.40 16.29 -4.27
N ASN A 91 13.18 15.85 -4.63
CA ASN A 91 11.98 16.17 -3.88
C ASN A 91 11.17 14.90 -3.61
N ARG A 92 11.31 14.40 -2.38
CA ARG A 92 10.70 13.15 -1.92
C ARG A 92 9.75 13.41 -0.75
N LEU A 93 8.71 12.59 -0.69
CA LEU A 93 7.71 12.60 0.37
C LEU A 93 7.61 11.19 0.95
N LEU A 94 7.69 11.09 2.27
CA LEU A 94 7.44 9.87 3.03
C LEU A 94 6.25 10.11 3.96
N VAL A 95 5.37 9.13 4.09
CA VAL A 95 4.16 9.22 4.90
C VAL A 95 4.00 7.96 5.73
N ALA A 96 3.67 8.12 7.01
CA ALA A 96 3.28 7.04 7.90
C ALA A 96 1.83 7.26 8.36
N PHE A 97 0.91 6.40 7.94
CA PHE A 97 -0.44 6.36 8.47
C PHE A 97 -0.51 5.38 9.63
N ARG A 98 -1.19 5.72 10.72
CA ARG A 98 -1.62 4.71 11.69
C ARG A 98 -2.53 3.70 11.00
N GLY A 99 -2.46 2.43 11.37
CA GLY A 99 -3.28 1.37 10.78
C GLY A 99 -4.79 1.58 10.97
N ASP A 100 -5.17 2.25 12.06
CA ASP A 100 -6.55 2.69 12.35
C ASP A 100 -6.97 3.97 11.59
N LYS A 101 -6.05 4.56 10.81
CA LYS A 101 -6.23 5.79 10.03
C LYS A 101 -6.55 7.02 10.89
N SER A 102 -6.32 6.98 12.20
CA SER A 102 -6.63 8.12 13.09
C SER A 102 -5.65 9.29 12.93
N ALA A 103 -4.42 9.03 12.48
CA ALA A 103 -3.41 10.05 12.24
C ALA A 103 -2.46 9.65 11.11
N ALA A 104 -1.82 10.65 10.52
CA ALA A 104 -0.75 10.53 9.54
C ALA A 104 0.40 11.44 9.94
N TYR A 105 1.61 11.04 9.56
CA TYR A 105 2.84 11.81 9.76
C TYR A 105 3.57 11.89 8.43
N GLY A 106 4.03 13.09 8.06
CA GLY A 106 4.69 13.35 6.78
C GLY A 106 6.10 13.87 6.96
N LEU A 107 7.00 13.45 6.05
CA LEU A 107 8.34 14.00 5.92
C LEU A 107 8.57 14.39 4.46
N GLN A 108 8.76 15.68 4.20
CA GLN A 108 9.26 16.19 2.92
C GLN A 108 10.78 16.28 2.98
N ALA A 109 11.47 15.52 2.13
CA ALA A 109 12.92 15.54 2.00
C ALA A 109 13.30 16.27 0.71
N VAL A 110 14.06 17.37 0.86
CA VAL A 110 14.58 18.17 -0.25
C VAL A 110 16.10 18.05 -0.29
N SER A 111 16.63 17.59 -1.41
CA SER A 111 18.08 17.54 -1.67
C SER A 111 18.47 18.78 -2.48
N TYR A 112 19.45 19.52 -1.98
CA TYR A 112 20.10 20.58 -2.76
C TYR A 112 21.42 20.03 -3.28
N THR A 113 21.50 19.81 -4.58
CA THR A 113 22.78 19.54 -5.23
C THR A 113 23.55 20.86 -5.21
N HIS A 114 24.49 21.01 -4.27
CA HIS A 114 25.51 22.05 -4.39
C HIS A 114 26.36 21.68 -5.61
N LEU A 115 26.15 22.42 -6.71
CA LEU A 115 27.12 22.56 -7.80
C LEU A 115 28.09 23.67 -7.44
#